data_AF-A0A3P6D167-F1
#
_entry.id   AF-A0A3P6D167-F1
#
_cell.length_a   1.000
_cell.length_b   1.000
_cell.length_c   1.000
_cell.angle_alpha   90.00
_cell.angle_beta   90.00
_cell.angle_gamma   90.00
#
_symmetry.space_group_name_H-M   'P 1'
#
loop_
_entity.id
_entity.type
_entity.pdbx_description
1 polymer ?
#
loop_
_entity_poly.entity_id
_entity_poly.type
_entity_poly.pdbx_seq_one_letter_code
_entity_poly.pdbx_strand_id
1 'polypeptide(L)'
;MADEMSEEPKITLRLIIDEAKNKVVLAEACRDFVDVLFSLMTLPMGTIVGLLKKHQNSEIGCFSNLYKSVADMSIASFMTGACKQMLLNPRSVKEAYCKRLKLNLNPTDDHLKYFKCPSFSSCNMCSDFSGSDCACGRLMIHEIELTEEEEDEIQNDVDGVFVSGRSSFIITDDLKVSVDSTGLVLKTLNSLGCSDVSNLGEQLLDIGLNEIMCLLECVFSSNTPLTDALLKKQSPQDMTNMHKLSTPSCLETKTDVSESEFTIDAIVRKQDMKILYVECGEDFVDLLFSFLAVPLEYVCDTSLGCIGNLRGSFKDLTVVDKRKEGLASEGVLLPHYYKLQKQLSVITTEEAPVYYRYRNSNPRQPDYSLTTDYDRTPLYRKDRIVQVTVIDPKSHGRVHRHQSENGSGFVKRGTRFTVSDDLMITPRGCLSTSMCFLKKYEIKADDVDVQVIRIREEEVMNVLRASLGTTSALNTALWNLIAKKPKMET
;
A
#
# COMPACT_ATOMS: atom_id res chain seq x y z
N MET A 1 -13.30 7.65 -39.04
CA MET A 1 -12.21 8.32 -38.33
C MET A 1 -11.52 7.23 -37.54
N ALA A 2 -10.28 6.94 -37.88
CA ALA A 2 -9.48 5.94 -37.18
C ALA A 2 -9.35 6.38 -35.72
N ASP A 3 -9.53 5.45 -34.78
CA ASP A 3 -9.06 5.62 -33.41
C ASP A 3 -7.58 6.01 -33.49
N GLU A 4 -7.26 7.25 -33.11
CA GLU A 4 -5.92 7.57 -32.62
C GLU A 4 -5.76 6.76 -31.33
N MET A 5 -5.27 5.53 -31.46
CA MET A 5 -4.65 4.82 -30.34
C MET A 5 -3.50 5.71 -29.89
N SER A 6 -3.68 6.47 -28.81
CA SER A 6 -2.57 7.21 -28.20
C SER A 6 -1.46 6.20 -27.92
N GLU A 7 -0.29 6.38 -28.53
CA GLU A 7 0.86 5.53 -28.20
C GLU A 7 1.08 5.59 -26.69
N GLU A 8 1.12 4.42 -26.05
CA GLU A 8 1.41 4.35 -24.61
C GLU A 8 2.74 5.05 -24.35
N PRO A 9 2.83 5.93 -23.33
CA PRO A 9 4.07 6.63 -23.03
C PRO A 9 5.19 5.62 -22.77
N LYS A 10 6.41 5.96 -23.19
CA LYS A 10 7.61 5.14 -22.96
C LYS A 10 8.76 5.97 -22.40
N ILE A 11 9.65 5.31 -21.67
CA ILE A 11 10.84 5.91 -21.09
C ILE A 11 12.08 5.16 -21.57
N THR A 12 13.03 5.86 -22.18
CA THR A 12 14.27 5.24 -22.63
C THR A 12 15.23 5.02 -21.45
N LEU A 13 15.78 3.81 -21.37
CA LEU A 13 16.75 3.37 -20.38
C LEU A 13 17.98 2.79 -21.09
N ARG A 14 19.20 3.14 -20.63
CA ARG A 14 20.44 2.56 -21.16
C ARG A 14 20.96 1.50 -20.21
N LEU A 15 21.04 0.26 -20.66
CA LEU A 15 21.64 -0.84 -19.92
C LEU A 15 23.11 -1.02 -20.34
N ILE A 16 23.98 -1.20 -19.36
CA ILE A 16 25.35 -1.67 -19.55
C ILE A 16 25.39 -3.13 -19.12
N ILE A 17 25.80 -4.01 -20.03
CA ILE A 17 25.63 -5.46 -19.92
C ILE A 17 26.98 -6.15 -20.01
N ASP A 18 27.23 -7.11 -19.11
CA ASP A 18 28.30 -8.08 -19.29
C ASP A 18 27.79 -9.15 -20.27
N GLU A 19 28.18 -9.03 -21.54
CA GLU A 19 27.69 -9.90 -22.62
C GLU A 19 28.06 -11.37 -22.39
N ALA A 20 29.22 -11.63 -21.79
CA ALA A 20 29.67 -12.99 -21.49
C ALA A 20 28.80 -13.65 -20.41
N LYS A 21 28.32 -12.88 -19.43
CA LYS A 21 27.43 -13.37 -18.37
C LYS A 21 25.94 -13.19 -18.68
N ASN A 22 25.61 -12.49 -19.77
CA ASN A 22 24.26 -12.04 -20.10
C ASN A 22 23.54 -11.40 -18.88
N LYS A 23 24.22 -10.44 -18.26
CA LYS A 23 23.79 -9.81 -17.01
C LYS A 23 23.94 -8.29 -17.07
N VAL A 24 22.94 -7.56 -16.56
CA VAL A 24 23.03 -6.11 -16.36
C VAL A 24 24.06 -5.81 -15.27
N VAL A 25 25.01 -4.94 -15.58
CA VAL A 25 26.00 -4.43 -14.63
C VAL A 25 25.45 -3.19 -13.96
N LEU A 26 24.96 -2.25 -14.76
CA LEU A 26 24.28 -1.05 -14.31
C LEU A 26 23.34 -0.53 -15.41
N ALA A 27 22.37 0.28 -15.02
CA ALA A 27 21.53 1.05 -15.92
C ALA A 27 21.76 2.54 -15.69
N GLU A 28 21.86 3.30 -16.78
CA GLU A 28 21.82 4.75 -16.77
C GLU A 28 20.39 5.19 -17.10
N ALA A 29 19.81 5.96 -16.18
CA ALA A 29 18.42 6.37 -16.22
C ALA A 29 18.28 7.89 -16.13
N CYS A 30 17.28 8.44 -16.82
CA CYS A 30 16.85 9.81 -16.56
C CYS A 30 15.89 9.86 -15.36
N ARG A 31 15.60 11.09 -14.93
CA ARG A 31 14.64 11.42 -13.89
C ARG A 31 13.30 10.67 -14.01
N ASP A 32 12.70 10.65 -15.20
CA ASP A 32 11.37 10.06 -15.40
C ASP A 32 11.32 8.58 -15.00
N PHE A 33 12.37 7.79 -15.32
CA PHE A 33 12.43 6.38 -14.94
C PHE A 33 12.61 6.22 -13.43
N VAL A 34 13.47 7.03 -12.80
CA VAL A 34 13.70 6.98 -11.36
C VAL A 34 12.45 7.37 -10.59
N ASP A 35 11.71 8.39 -11.04
CA ASP A 35 10.43 8.77 -10.45
C ASP A 35 9.41 7.62 -10.49
N VAL A 36 9.32 6.91 -11.63
CA VAL A 36 8.47 5.71 -11.76
C VAL A 36 8.95 4.60 -10.83
N LEU A 37 10.25 4.34 -10.76
CA LEU A 37 10.82 3.31 -9.87
C LEU A 37 10.57 3.64 -8.38
N PHE A 38 10.71 4.91 -8.00
CA PHE A 38 10.45 5.40 -6.65
C PHE A 38 8.96 5.40 -6.30
N SER A 39 8.08 5.60 -7.28
CA SER A 39 6.63 5.49 -7.07
C SER A 39 6.21 4.12 -6.55
N LEU A 40 6.93 3.05 -6.90
CA LEU A 40 6.67 1.69 -6.39
C LEU A 40 6.72 1.62 -4.86
N MET A 41 7.60 2.42 -4.24
CA MET A 41 7.74 2.48 -2.77
C MET A 41 6.53 3.14 -2.10
N THR A 42 5.81 3.99 -2.83
CA THR A 42 4.63 4.71 -2.33
C THR A 42 3.32 3.95 -2.52
N LEU A 43 3.34 2.85 -3.28
CA LEU A 43 2.17 2.03 -3.55
C LEU A 43 1.75 1.27 -2.29
N PRO A 44 0.46 1.33 -1.90
CA PRO A 44 -0.09 0.48 -0.87
C PRO A 44 0.02 -1.00 -1.24
N MET A 45 0.24 -1.88 -0.26
CA MET A 45 0.39 -3.32 -0.51
C MET A 45 -0.81 -3.95 -1.23
N GLY A 46 -2.04 -3.51 -0.93
CA GLY A 46 -3.23 -3.98 -1.65
C GLY A 46 -3.23 -3.59 -3.13
N THR A 47 -2.72 -2.40 -3.46
CA THR A 47 -2.53 -1.96 -4.85
C THR A 47 -1.47 -2.80 -5.56
N ILE A 48 -0.33 -3.06 -4.92
CA ILE A 48 0.72 -3.91 -5.48
C ILE A 48 0.19 -5.32 -5.76
N VAL A 49 -0.51 -5.93 -4.80
CA VAL A 49 -1.13 -7.25 -4.98
C VAL A 49 -2.15 -7.24 -6.13
N GLY A 50 -3.00 -6.20 -6.21
CA GLY A 50 -3.97 -6.04 -7.29
C GLY A 50 -3.30 -5.93 -8.66
N LEU A 51 -2.23 -5.13 -8.77
CA LEU A 51 -1.47 -4.95 -10.01
C LEU A 51 -0.77 -6.25 -10.44
N LEU A 52 -0.04 -6.92 -9.54
CA LEU A 52 0.61 -8.18 -9.87
C LEU A 52 -0.40 -9.28 -10.21
N LYS A 53 -1.54 -9.34 -9.53
CA LYS A 53 -2.58 -10.32 -9.85
C LYS A 53 -3.17 -10.07 -11.24
N LYS A 54 -3.39 -8.79 -11.60
CA LYS A 54 -3.96 -8.39 -12.88
C LYS A 54 -3.00 -8.58 -14.05
N HIS A 55 -1.73 -8.20 -13.88
CA HIS A 55 -0.76 -8.13 -14.99
C HIS A 55 0.16 -9.35 -15.08
N GLN A 56 0.46 -10.02 -13.96
CA GLN A 56 1.41 -11.14 -13.91
C GLN A 56 0.81 -12.45 -13.38
N ASN A 57 -0.41 -12.40 -12.81
CA ASN A 57 -1.06 -13.49 -12.08
C ASN A 57 -0.21 -14.03 -10.91
N SER A 58 0.58 -13.15 -10.30
CA SER A 58 1.53 -13.49 -9.24
C SER A 58 1.01 -13.13 -7.85
N GLU A 59 1.59 -13.77 -6.83
CA GLU A 59 1.19 -13.63 -5.43
C GLU A 59 2.38 -13.15 -4.57
N ILE A 60 2.08 -12.37 -3.53
CA ILE A 60 3.07 -11.79 -2.62
C ILE A 60 2.71 -12.19 -1.19
N GLY A 61 3.47 -13.16 -0.66
CA GLY A 61 3.38 -13.59 0.74
C GLY A 61 1.95 -13.78 1.23
N CYS A 62 1.69 -13.32 2.46
CA CYS A 62 0.36 -13.34 3.07
C CYS A 62 -0.53 -12.17 2.63
N PHE A 63 0.03 -11.13 1.99
CA PHE A 63 -0.77 -10.01 1.47
C PHE A 63 -1.76 -10.45 0.39
N SER A 64 -1.38 -11.43 -0.45
CA SER A 64 -2.30 -12.04 -1.41
C SER A 64 -3.52 -12.67 -0.75
N ASN A 65 -3.35 -13.32 0.39
CA ASN A 65 -4.46 -13.88 1.16
C ASN A 65 -5.29 -12.79 1.82
N LEU A 66 -4.67 -11.78 2.45
CA LEU A 66 -5.42 -10.65 3.01
C LEU A 66 -6.30 -9.95 1.96
N TYR A 67 -5.74 -9.66 0.78
CA TYR A 67 -6.47 -9.06 -0.33
C TYR A 67 -7.61 -9.96 -0.80
N LYS A 68 -7.33 -11.26 -0.96
CA LYS A 68 -8.33 -12.26 -1.36
C LYS A 68 -9.47 -12.38 -0.35
N SER A 69 -9.17 -12.30 0.95
CA SER A 69 -10.19 -12.27 2.01
C SER A 69 -11.19 -11.15 1.79
N VAL A 70 -10.70 -9.94 1.52
CA VAL A 70 -11.56 -8.80 1.25
C VAL A 70 -12.38 -9.05 -0.02
N ALA A 71 -11.75 -9.55 -1.09
CA ALA A 71 -12.39 -9.80 -2.38
C ALA A 71 -13.53 -10.83 -2.25
N ASP A 72 -13.31 -11.93 -1.54
CA ASP A 72 -14.24 -13.05 -1.41
C ASP A 72 -15.35 -12.79 -0.36
N MET A 73 -15.08 -11.99 0.67
CA MET A 73 -16.05 -11.70 1.73
C MET A 73 -17.28 -10.94 1.19
N SER A 74 -18.47 -11.33 1.67
CA SER A 74 -19.71 -10.61 1.36
C SER A 74 -19.64 -9.16 1.86
N ILE A 75 -20.23 -8.24 1.11
CA ILE A 75 -20.43 -6.83 1.52
C ILE A 75 -21.15 -6.76 2.88
N ALA A 76 -22.01 -7.75 3.18
CA ALA A 76 -22.71 -7.83 4.46
C ALA A 76 -21.80 -8.06 5.68
N SER A 77 -20.52 -8.40 5.50
CA SER A 77 -19.53 -8.52 6.58
C SER A 77 -18.83 -7.19 6.91
N PHE A 78 -18.97 -6.20 6.03
CA PHE A 78 -18.36 -4.88 6.19
C PHE A 78 -19.34 -3.88 6.81
N MET A 79 -18.80 -2.83 7.43
CA MET A 79 -19.59 -1.71 7.95
C MET A 79 -20.36 -1.04 6.81
N THR A 80 -19.70 -0.68 5.72
CA THR A 80 -20.34 -0.13 4.52
C THR A 80 -19.83 -0.82 3.26
N GLY A 81 -20.53 -0.61 2.13
CA GLY A 81 -20.03 -1.05 0.82
C GLY A 81 -18.70 -0.37 0.45
N ALA A 82 -18.51 0.88 0.90
CA ALA A 82 -17.29 1.64 0.66
C ALA A 82 -16.08 1.00 1.36
N CYS A 83 -16.22 0.45 2.57
CA CYS A 83 -15.12 -0.23 3.28
C CYS A 83 -14.45 -1.31 2.41
N LYS A 84 -15.25 -2.13 1.73
CA LYS A 84 -14.72 -3.17 0.84
C LYS A 84 -13.97 -2.56 -0.34
N GLN A 85 -14.50 -1.49 -0.93
CA GLN A 85 -13.84 -0.80 -2.06
C GLN A 85 -12.52 -0.14 -1.65
N MET A 86 -12.46 0.46 -0.46
CA MET A 86 -11.24 1.05 0.10
C MET A 86 -10.12 0.03 0.24
N LEU A 87 -10.45 -1.16 0.75
CA LEU A 87 -9.47 -2.22 1.00
C LEU A 87 -9.00 -2.92 -0.28
N LEU A 88 -9.84 -2.95 -1.33
CA LEU A 88 -9.47 -3.48 -2.65
C LEU A 88 -8.74 -2.46 -3.52
N ASN A 89 -8.98 -1.17 -3.30
CA ASN A 89 -8.35 -0.08 -4.06
C ASN A 89 -7.78 0.96 -3.08
N PRO A 90 -6.77 0.57 -2.27
CA PRO A 90 -6.20 1.46 -1.29
C PRO A 90 -5.46 2.62 -1.97
N ARG A 91 -5.61 3.80 -1.37
CA ARG A 91 -4.99 5.04 -1.79
C ARG A 91 -3.81 5.40 -0.89
N SER A 92 -2.82 6.06 -1.46
CA SER A 92 -1.62 6.54 -0.77
C SER A 92 -1.72 8.05 -0.55
N VAL A 93 -1.12 8.54 0.54
CA VAL A 93 -0.98 10.00 0.77
C VAL A 93 -0.15 10.67 -0.34
N LYS A 94 0.71 9.91 -1.03
CA LYS A 94 1.54 10.38 -2.15
C LYS A 94 0.88 10.20 -3.53
N GLU A 95 -0.40 9.77 -3.59
CA GLU A 95 -1.11 9.48 -4.85
C GLU A 95 -1.20 10.71 -5.77
N ALA A 96 -1.45 11.90 -5.23
CA ALA A 96 -1.54 13.13 -6.01
C ALA A 96 -0.22 13.43 -6.76
N TYR A 97 0.94 13.21 -6.11
CA TYR A 97 2.25 13.40 -6.75
C TYR A 97 2.46 12.42 -7.91
N CYS A 98 2.00 11.17 -7.75
CA CYS A 98 2.17 10.10 -8.74
C CYS A 98 1.39 10.33 -10.04
N LYS A 99 0.40 11.23 -10.06
CA LYS A 99 -0.32 11.61 -11.29
C LYS A 99 0.58 12.28 -12.33
N ARG A 100 1.67 12.92 -11.89
CA ARG A 100 2.65 13.58 -12.78
C ARG A 100 3.69 12.61 -13.35
N LEU A 101 3.62 11.32 -12.98
CA LEU A 101 4.53 10.33 -13.53
C LEU A 101 4.29 10.15 -15.01
N LYS A 102 5.38 10.05 -15.77
CA LYS A 102 5.33 9.76 -17.21
C LYS A 102 4.69 8.40 -17.52
N LEU A 103 4.83 7.43 -16.62
CA LEU A 103 4.12 6.16 -16.65
C LEU A 103 3.23 6.05 -15.42
N ASN A 104 1.91 6.12 -15.60
CA ASN A 104 0.96 5.87 -14.53
C ASN A 104 0.77 4.35 -14.34
N LEU A 105 1.08 3.85 -13.15
CA LEU A 105 1.03 2.43 -12.84
C LEU A 105 -0.37 1.91 -12.51
N ASN A 106 -1.31 2.79 -12.19
CA ASN A 106 -2.70 2.44 -11.92
C ASN A 106 -3.66 3.38 -12.66
N PRO A 107 -3.84 3.20 -13.98
CA PRO A 107 -4.55 4.13 -14.86
C PRO A 107 -6.09 4.10 -14.71
N THR A 108 -6.64 3.64 -13.57
CA THR A 108 -8.10 3.67 -13.35
C THR A 108 -8.61 5.09 -13.19
N ASP A 109 -9.10 5.67 -14.30
CA ASP A 109 -9.67 7.01 -14.51
C ASP A 109 -8.92 8.17 -13.84
N ASP A 110 -8.32 9.01 -14.68
CA ASP A 110 -7.31 10.07 -14.47
C ASP A 110 -7.45 11.08 -13.31
N HIS A 111 -8.43 10.97 -12.42
CA HIS A 111 -8.61 11.91 -11.31
C HIS A 111 -8.92 11.23 -9.97
N LEU A 112 -8.47 11.85 -8.87
CA LEU A 112 -8.94 11.53 -7.53
C LEU A 112 -10.44 11.82 -7.51
N LYS A 113 -11.25 10.77 -7.62
CA LYS A 113 -12.71 10.91 -7.66
C LYS A 113 -13.24 11.11 -6.25
N TYR A 114 -14.07 12.14 -6.12
CA TYR A 114 -14.92 12.36 -4.96
C TYR A 114 -16.37 12.11 -5.37
N PHE A 115 -17.19 11.68 -4.42
CA PHE A 115 -18.58 11.30 -4.66
C PHE A 115 -19.50 12.10 -3.76
N LYS A 116 -20.56 12.66 -4.35
CA LYS A 116 -21.58 13.44 -3.66
C LYS A 116 -22.92 12.70 -3.60
N CYS A 117 -23.72 13.09 -2.60
CA CYS A 117 -25.11 12.67 -2.49
C CYS A 117 -25.94 13.14 -3.71
N PRO A 118 -26.88 12.34 -4.25
CA PRO A 118 -27.82 12.78 -5.29
C PRO A 118 -28.61 14.04 -4.92
N SER A 119 -28.81 14.30 -3.63
CA SER A 119 -29.41 15.52 -3.10
C SER A 119 -28.35 16.47 -2.53
N PHE A 120 -27.23 16.66 -3.23
CA PHE A 120 -26.10 17.47 -2.76
C PHE A 120 -26.46 18.92 -2.42
N SER A 121 -27.44 19.51 -3.11
CA SER A 121 -27.95 20.86 -2.82
C SER A 121 -28.51 21.00 -1.40
N SER A 122 -29.14 19.95 -0.87
CA SER A 122 -29.68 19.93 0.50
C SER A 122 -28.75 19.28 1.51
N CYS A 123 -28.07 18.19 1.13
CA CYS A 123 -27.24 17.42 2.05
C CYS A 123 -25.87 18.03 2.26
N ASN A 124 -25.25 18.61 1.21
CA ASN A 124 -23.92 19.23 1.28
C ASN A 124 -22.83 18.29 1.81
N MET A 125 -22.90 17.01 1.42
CA MET A 125 -21.98 15.95 1.86
C MET A 125 -21.33 15.24 0.68
N CYS A 126 -20.05 14.91 0.84
CA CYS A 126 -19.27 14.10 -0.11
C CYS A 126 -18.43 13.04 0.62
N SER A 127 -17.79 12.17 -0.16
CA SER A 127 -16.89 11.11 0.31
C SER A 127 -15.84 10.79 -0.75
N ASP A 128 -14.68 10.29 -0.35
CA ASP A 128 -13.59 9.85 -1.24
C ASP A 128 -13.93 8.56 -2.01
N PHE A 129 -14.92 7.80 -1.53
CA PHE A 129 -15.29 6.50 -2.09
C PHE A 129 -16.75 6.47 -2.52
N SER A 130 -16.99 5.82 -3.67
CA SER A 130 -18.34 5.59 -4.18
C SER A 130 -19.09 4.60 -3.28
N GLY A 131 -20.39 4.84 -3.09
CA GLY A 131 -21.24 3.97 -2.29
C GLY A 131 -21.20 4.24 -0.79
N SER A 132 -20.59 5.35 -0.35
CA SER A 132 -20.69 5.83 1.03
C SER A 132 -22.11 6.28 1.37
N ASP A 133 -22.52 6.08 2.63
CA ASP A 133 -23.86 6.42 3.12
C ASP A 133 -23.97 7.92 3.45
N CYS A 134 -24.86 8.65 2.78
CA CYS A 134 -25.22 10.01 3.20
C CYS A 134 -26.19 9.97 4.39
N ALA A 135 -26.18 11.02 5.22
CA ALA A 135 -27.14 11.19 6.33
C ALA A 135 -28.62 11.15 5.91
N CYS A 136 -28.93 11.46 4.64
CA CYS A 136 -30.28 11.33 4.11
C CYS A 136 -30.68 9.88 3.75
N GLY A 137 -29.78 8.91 3.92
CA GLY A 137 -29.98 7.49 3.61
C GLY A 137 -29.75 7.11 2.15
N ARG A 138 -29.28 8.04 1.30
CA ARG A 138 -28.91 7.76 -0.10
C ARG A 138 -27.41 7.51 -0.23
N LEU A 139 -27.02 6.69 -1.18
CA LEU A 139 -25.63 6.41 -1.50
C LEU A 139 -25.00 7.58 -2.27
N MET A 140 -23.76 7.93 -1.93
CA MET A 140 -22.95 8.89 -2.67
C MET A 140 -22.30 8.19 -3.86
N ILE A 141 -22.90 8.35 -5.04
CA ILE A 141 -22.47 7.68 -6.28
C ILE A 141 -22.22 8.66 -7.43
N HIS A 142 -22.55 9.94 -7.27
CA HIS A 142 -22.33 10.94 -8.30
C HIS A 142 -20.97 11.57 -8.11
N GLU A 143 -20.16 11.61 -9.16
CA GLU A 143 -18.85 12.24 -9.10
C GLU A 143 -18.97 13.76 -8.88
N ILE A 144 -17.99 14.31 -8.17
CA ILE A 144 -17.79 15.74 -7.97
C ILE A 144 -16.30 16.04 -8.16
N GLU A 145 -16.02 16.98 -9.05
CA GLU A 145 -14.65 17.40 -9.36
C GLU A 145 -14.12 18.27 -8.21
N LEU A 146 -12.85 18.06 -7.86
CA LEU A 146 -12.09 18.97 -7.02
C LEU A 146 -11.38 19.95 -7.94
N THR A 147 -11.81 21.21 -7.93
CA THR A 147 -11.04 22.33 -8.49
C THR A 147 -9.88 22.60 -7.55
N GLU A 148 -8.79 21.88 -7.76
CA GLU A 148 -7.48 22.37 -7.40
C GLU A 148 -7.22 23.50 -8.40
N GLU A 149 -6.98 24.73 -7.92
CA GLU A 149 -6.07 25.58 -8.68
C GLU A 149 -4.82 24.71 -8.76
N GLU A 150 -4.33 24.42 -9.95
CA GLU A 150 -3.01 23.81 -10.09
C GLU A 150 -2.15 24.59 -9.10
N GLU A 151 -1.62 23.94 -8.07
CA GLU A 151 -0.48 24.49 -7.37
C GLU A 151 0.65 24.47 -8.43
N ASP A 152 0.55 25.41 -9.37
CA ASP A 152 1.60 26.27 -9.85
C ASP A 152 2.23 26.98 -8.63
N GLU A 153 2.58 26.24 -7.57
CA GLU A 153 3.97 26.39 -7.17
C GLU A 153 4.72 26.18 -8.46
N ILE A 154 5.38 27.24 -8.91
CA ILE A 154 6.37 27.21 -9.98
C ILE A 154 7.43 26.19 -9.53
N GLN A 155 7.13 24.90 -9.57
CA GLN A 155 8.10 23.86 -9.70
C GLN A 155 8.58 24.10 -11.10
N ASN A 156 9.70 24.83 -11.17
CA ASN A 156 10.50 24.88 -12.37
C ASN A 156 10.50 23.47 -12.96
N ASP A 157 10.13 23.34 -14.24
CA ASP A 157 10.16 22.11 -15.06
C ASP A 157 11.46 21.26 -14.90
N VAL A 158 12.45 21.86 -14.24
CA VAL A 158 13.68 21.30 -13.69
C VAL A 158 13.48 20.15 -12.68
N ASP A 159 12.46 20.16 -11.81
CA ASP A 159 12.28 19.14 -10.75
C ASP A 159 11.25 18.06 -11.11
N GLY A 160 11.55 16.81 -10.75
CA GLY A 160 10.68 15.64 -10.99
C GLY A 160 9.66 15.41 -9.86
N VAL A 161 9.02 14.24 -9.88
CA VAL A 161 8.03 13.86 -8.87
C VAL A 161 8.69 13.61 -7.52
N PHE A 162 9.71 12.76 -7.49
CA PHE A 162 10.45 12.39 -6.28
C PHE A 162 11.87 12.94 -6.28
N VAL A 163 12.53 13.04 -7.44
CA VAL A 163 13.92 13.51 -7.54
C VAL A 163 14.00 14.85 -8.28
N SER A 164 14.82 15.76 -7.73
CA SER A 164 15.05 17.08 -8.34
C SER A 164 16.13 17.04 -9.44
N GLY A 165 16.02 17.97 -10.39
CA GLY A 165 17.10 18.32 -11.34
C GLY A 165 17.17 17.53 -12.66
N ARG A 166 18.08 17.98 -13.53
CA ARG A 166 18.45 17.37 -14.84
C ARG A 166 19.48 16.23 -14.69
N SER A 167 19.57 15.61 -13.52
CA SER A 167 20.58 14.60 -13.23
C SER A 167 20.29 13.29 -13.96
N SER A 168 21.33 12.66 -14.50
CA SER A 168 21.33 11.24 -14.80
C SER A 168 21.52 10.45 -13.50
N PHE A 169 21.02 9.22 -13.49
CA PHE A 169 21.11 8.31 -12.36
C PHE A 169 21.72 6.99 -12.81
N ILE A 170 22.46 6.37 -11.91
CA ILE A 170 22.96 5.00 -12.06
C ILE A 170 22.12 4.11 -11.18
N ILE A 171 21.68 2.98 -11.74
CA ILE A 171 20.91 1.96 -11.04
C ILE A 171 21.66 0.64 -11.17
N THR A 172 22.01 0.03 -10.05
CA THR A 172 22.61 -1.31 -10.05
C THR A 172 21.54 -2.38 -10.27
N ASP A 173 21.96 -3.59 -10.66
CA ASP A 173 21.03 -4.70 -10.92
C ASP A 173 20.15 -5.03 -9.71
N ASP A 174 20.65 -4.81 -8.48
CA ASP A 174 19.92 -4.94 -7.21
C ASP A 174 19.17 -3.66 -6.77
N LEU A 175 18.86 -2.77 -7.72
CA LEU A 175 18.03 -1.55 -7.59
C LEU A 175 18.53 -0.47 -6.63
N LYS A 176 19.84 -0.42 -6.37
CA LYS A 176 20.41 0.74 -5.70
C LYS A 176 20.52 1.90 -6.69
N VAL A 177 19.91 3.03 -6.35
CA VAL A 177 19.90 4.25 -7.17
C VAL A 177 20.90 5.24 -6.62
N SER A 178 21.66 5.89 -7.48
CA SER A 178 22.61 6.95 -7.13
C SER A 178 22.65 8.01 -8.21
N VAL A 179 22.97 9.24 -7.83
CA VAL A 179 23.22 10.31 -8.81
C VAL A 179 24.45 9.94 -9.64
N ASP A 180 24.34 10.08 -10.95
CA ASP A 180 25.41 9.69 -11.87
C ASP A 180 26.70 10.49 -11.64
N SER A 181 27.81 9.76 -11.58
CA SER A 181 29.14 10.32 -11.65
C SER A 181 30.12 9.26 -12.12
N THR A 182 31.09 9.65 -12.94
CA THR A 182 32.14 8.74 -13.43
C THR A 182 32.86 8.02 -12.29
N GLY A 183 33.09 8.70 -11.17
CA GLY A 183 33.71 8.09 -9.99
C GLY A 183 32.88 6.95 -9.40
N LEU A 184 31.56 7.09 -9.35
CA LEU A 184 30.66 6.02 -8.89
C LEU A 184 30.58 4.88 -9.90
N VAL A 185 30.47 5.17 -11.20
CA VAL A 185 30.50 4.14 -12.25
C VAL A 185 31.76 3.28 -12.11
N LEU A 186 32.94 3.91 -12.09
CA LEU A 186 34.22 3.20 -11.98
C LEU A 186 34.32 2.39 -10.68
N LYS A 187 33.84 2.93 -9.56
CA LYS A 187 33.82 2.21 -8.28
C LYS A 187 32.92 0.97 -8.36
N THR A 188 31.73 1.11 -8.93
CA THR A 188 30.77 0.02 -9.10
C THR A 188 31.34 -1.06 -10.03
N LEU A 189 31.87 -0.68 -11.19
CA LEU A 189 32.52 -1.60 -12.14
C LEU A 189 33.66 -2.39 -11.50
N ASN A 190 34.54 -1.71 -10.76
CA ASN A 190 35.63 -2.36 -10.02
C ASN A 190 35.09 -3.34 -8.95
N SER A 191 34.04 -2.96 -8.22
CA SER A 191 33.44 -3.82 -7.19
C SER A 191 32.78 -5.08 -7.76
N LEU A 192 32.28 -5.01 -9.00
CA LEU A 192 31.66 -6.12 -9.72
C LEU A 192 32.67 -6.97 -10.51
N GLY A 193 33.95 -6.62 -10.48
CA GLY A 193 35.00 -7.30 -11.24
C GLY A 193 34.98 -7.02 -12.74
N CYS A 194 34.32 -5.94 -13.16
CA CYS A 194 34.19 -5.50 -14.55
C CYS A 194 35.17 -4.36 -14.86
N SER A 195 36.46 -4.54 -14.54
CA SER A 195 37.48 -3.50 -14.74
C SER A 195 37.83 -3.26 -16.22
N ASP A 196 37.63 -4.27 -17.07
CA ASP A 196 37.82 -4.17 -18.52
C ASP A 196 36.48 -3.88 -19.21
N VAL A 197 36.24 -2.59 -19.48
CA VAL A 197 35.01 -2.07 -20.08
C VAL A 197 34.85 -2.55 -21.54
N SER A 198 35.91 -3.03 -22.20
CA SER A 198 35.83 -3.49 -23.59
C SER A 198 34.91 -4.70 -23.79
N ASN A 199 34.63 -5.45 -22.73
CA ASN A 199 33.72 -6.60 -22.73
C ASN A 199 32.28 -6.25 -22.33
N LEU A 200 31.99 -4.96 -22.10
CA LEU A 200 30.65 -4.49 -21.76
C LEU A 200 29.92 -4.02 -23.02
N GLY A 201 28.73 -4.57 -23.22
CA GLY A 201 27.80 -4.13 -24.24
C GLY A 201 26.88 -3.02 -23.72
N GLU A 202 26.32 -2.26 -24.65
CA GLU A 202 25.34 -1.21 -24.35
C GLU A 202 24.03 -1.48 -25.10
N GLN A 203 22.91 -1.34 -24.40
CA GLN A 203 21.60 -1.54 -24.98
C GLN A 203 20.64 -0.43 -24.54
N LEU A 204 20.00 0.24 -25.51
CA LEU A 204 18.92 1.18 -25.27
C LEU A 204 17.58 0.44 -25.33
N LEU A 205 16.74 0.64 -24.31
CA LEU A 205 15.42 0.04 -24.20
C LEU A 205 14.36 1.12 -23.97
N ASP A 206 13.26 1.05 -24.69
CA ASP A 206 12.07 1.85 -24.40
C ASP A 206 11.16 1.05 -23.46
N ILE A 207 11.04 1.54 -22.23
CA ILE A 207 10.29 0.92 -21.13
C ILE A 207 8.87 1.45 -21.13
N GLY A 208 7.90 0.55 -21.25
CA GLY A 208 6.48 0.84 -21.06
C GLY A 208 5.93 0.21 -19.77
N LEU A 209 4.60 0.20 -19.66
CA LEU A 209 3.89 -0.28 -18.47
C LEU A 209 4.14 -1.77 -18.21
N ASN A 210 4.23 -2.59 -19.26
CA ASN A 210 4.50 -4.03 -19.15
C ASN A 210 5.88 -4.33 -18.56
N GLU A 211 6.92 -3.62 -19.00
CA GLU A 211 8.28 -3.76 -18.47
C GLU A 211 8.33 -3.34 -17.00
N ILE A 212 7.63 -2.26 -16.60
CA ILE A 212 7.55 -1.85 -15.20
C ILE A 212 6.79 -2.87 -14.35
N MET A 213 5.72 -3.49 -14.85
CA MET A 213 5.01 -4.54 -14.11
C MET A 213 5.87 -5.80 -13.94
N CYS A 214 6.65 -6.17 -14.96
CA CYS A 214 7.64 -7.25 -14.86
C CYS A 214 8.73 -6.92 -13.83
N LEU A 215 9.21 -5.67 -13.85
CA LEU A 215 10.19 -5.19 -12.87
C LEU A 215 9.63 -5.22 -11.45
N LEU A 216 8.40 -4.74 -11.23
CA LEU A 216 7.71 -4.77 -9.93
C LEU A 216 7.59 -6.19 -9.39
N GLU A 217 7.34 -7.19 -10.24
CA GLU A 217 7.33 -8.58 -9.83
C GLU A 217 8.73 -9.08 -9.43
N CYS A 218 9.75 -8.72 -10.23
CA CYS A 218 11.14 -9.07 -9.97
C CYS A 218 11.69 -8.44 -8.69
N VAL A 219 11.17 -7.28 -8.27
CA VAL A 219 11.50 -6.64 -6.98
C VAL A 219 11.29 -7.59 -5.80
N PHE A 220 10.26 -8.44 -5.85
CA PHE A 220 9.92 -9.39 -4.77
C PHE A 220 10.52 -10.79 -4.94
N SER A 221 11.00 -11.13 -6.14
CA SER A 221 11.35 -12.52 -6.50
C SER A 221 12.81 -12.72 -6.91
N SER A 222 13.53 -11.65 -7.25
CA SER A 222 14.90 -11.70 -7.77
C SER A 222 15.89 -10.84 -6.98
N ASN A 223 17.17 -11.27 -7.00
CA ASN A 223 18.31 -10.46 -6.56
C ASN A 223 18.96 -9.66 -7.70
N THR A 224 18.50 -9.88 -8.93
CA THR A 224 18.97 -9.25 -10.18
C THR A 224 17.78 -8.78 -11.05
N PRO A 225 16.87 -7.96 -10.49
CA PRO A 225 15.62 -7.59 -11.14
C PRO A 225 15.77 -6.86 -12.48
N LEU A 226 16.82 -6.06 -12.70
CA LEU A 226 17.01 -5.42 -14.02
C LEU A 226 17.36 -6.45 -15.09
N THR A 227 18.26 -7.38 -14.77
CA THR A 227 18.62 -8.49 -15.65
C THR A 227 17.40 -9.34 -15.98
N ASP A 228 16.63 -9.74 -14.98
CA ASP A 228 15.56 -10.71 -15.20
C ASP A 228 14.34 -10.08 -15.88
N ALA A 229 13.96 -8.86 -15.49
CA ALA A 229 12.81 -8.16 -16.06
C ALA A 229 13.09 -7.58 -17.45
N LEU A 230 14.26 -6.95 -17.65
CA LEU A 230 14.51 -6.10 -18.83
C LEU A 230 15.40 -6.78 -19.88
N LEU A 231 16.41 -7.54 -19.45
CA LEU A 231 17.34 -8.20 -20.37
C LEU A 231 16.83 -9.58 -20.80
N LYS A 232 16.50 -10.45 -19.84
CA LYS A 232 16.01 -11.80 -20.14
C LYS A 232 14.52 -11.85 -20.43
N LYS A 233 13.77 -10.83 -19.99
CA LYS A 233 12.30 -10.76 -20.08
C LYS A 233 11.63 -12.02 -19.51
N GLN A 234 12.22 -12.58 -18.46
CA GLN A 234 11.73 -13.82 -17.86
C GLN A 234 10.57 -13.51 -16.92
N SER A 235 9.43 -14.17 -17.15
CA SER A 235 8.40 -14.23 -16.12
C SER A 235 8.83 -15.21 -15.03
N PRO A 236 8.59 -14.94 -13.73
CA PRO A 236 8.94 -15.85 -12.65
C PRO A 236 8.30 -17.24 -12.72
N GLN A 237 7.32 -17.47 -13.60
CA GLN A 237 6.77 -18.80 -13.88
C GLN A 237 7.84 -19.79 -14.39
N ASP A 238 8.93 -19.28 -14.97
CA ASP A 238 10.11 -20.07 -15.39
C ASP A 238 11.19 -20.20 -14.29
N MET A 239 11.03 -19.51 -13.15
CA MET A 239 11.96 -19.58 -12.02
C MET A 239 11.51 -20.65 -11.03
N THR A 240 12.20 -21.80 -11.05
CA THR A 240 11.92 -22.96 -10.19
C THR A 240 12.15 -22.73 -8.70
N ASN A 241 12.68 -21.58 -8.29
CA ASN A 241 12.91 -21.24 -6.88
C ASN A 241 12.62 -19.75 -6.67
N MET A 242 11.44 -19.40 -6.16
CA MET A 242 11.27 -18.11 -5.50
C MET A 242 12.34 -17.99 -4.42
N HIS A 243 13.24 -17.01 -4.54
CA HIS A 243 14.16 -16.72 -3.46
C HIS A 243 13.35 -16.35 -2.23
N LYS A 244 13.51 -17.12 -1.15
CA LYS A 244 12.94 -16.79 0.16
C LYS A 244 13.46 -15.40 0.53
N LEU A 245 12.55 -14.43 0.55
CA LEU A 245 12.85 -13.08 1.02
C LEU A 245 13.42 -13.23 2.44
N SER A 246 14.62 -12.71 2.66
CA SER A 246 15.27 -12.78 3.97
C SER A 246 14.33 -12.26 5.04
N THR A 247 14.14 -13.03 6.11
CA THR A 247 13.23 -12.66 7.19
C THR A 247 13.71 -11.33 7.79
N PRO A 248 12.86 -10.30 7.87
CA PRO A 248 13.25 -9.03 8.48
C PRO A 248 13.65 -9.27 9.95
N SER A 249 14.77 -8.69 10.37
CA SER A 249 15.21 -8.76 11.76
C SER A 249 14.20 -8.03 12.64
N CYS A 250 13.54 -8.77 13.53
CA CYS A 250 12.70 -8.20 14.57
C CYS A 250 13.61 -7.51 15.59
N LEU A 251 13.48 -6.19 15.74
CA LEU A 251 14.21 -5.41 16.75
C LEU A 251 13.28 -5.11 17.91
N GLU A 252 13.70 -5.50 19.11
CA GLU A 252 13.05 -5.16 20.37
C GLU A 252 13.35 -3.70 20.73
N THR A 253 12.34 -2.84 20.65
CA THR A 253 12.41 -1.48 21.20
C THR A 253 11.31 -1.30 22.21
N LYS A 254 11.70 -1.24 23.49
CA LYS A 254 10.78 -0.98 24.60
C LYS A 254 10.47 0.51 24.65
N THR A 255 9.21 0.86 24.45
CA THR A 255 8.68 2.20 24.75
C THR A 255 7.53 2.07 25.74
N ASP A 256 7.54 2.94 26.76
CA ASP A 256 6.76 2.79 28.00
C ASP A 256 5.56 3.77 27.98
N VAL A 257 4.67 3.62 27.00
CA VAL A 257 3.41 4.37 26.88
C VAL A 257 2.25 3.38 26.93
N SER A 258 1.07 3.81 27.41
CA SER A 258 -0.13 2.98 27.45
C SER A 258 -0.60 2.61 26.03
N GLU A 259 -0.01 1.57 25.47
CA GLU A 259 -0.24 1.10 24.11
C GLU A 259 -1.57 0.33 24.00
N SER A 260 -2.27 0.52 22.88
CA SER A 260 -3.42 -0.31 22.50
C SER A 260 -2.96 -1.76 22.31
N GLU A 261 -3.40 -2.68 23.18
CA GLU A 261 -3.08 -4.11 23.05
C GLU A 261 -4.23 -4.93 22.46
N PHE A 262 -3.94 -5.90 21.59
CA PHE A 262 -4.92 -6.83 21.04
C PHE A 262 -4.82 -8.17 21.76
N THR A 263 -5.96 -8.76 22.13
CA THR A 263 -6.00 -10.11 22.70
C THR A 263 -6.67 -11.05 21.72
N ILE A 264 -6.00 -12.16 21.40
CA ILE A 264 -6.50 -13.18 20.47
C ILE A 264 -6.36 -14.58 21.07
N ASP A 265 -7.21 -15.49 20.63
CA ASP A 265 -7.15 -16.91 21.01
C ASP A 265 -6.43 -17.69 19.90
N ALA A 266 -5.18 -18.09 20.12
CA ALA A 266 -4.41 -18.88 19.18
C ALA A 266 -4.66 -20.38 19.37
N ILE A 267 -5.09 -21.06 18.30
CA ILE A 267 -5.26 -22.51 18.29
C ILE A 267 -3.95 -23.10 17.78
N VAL A 268 -3.25 -23.81 18.67
CA VAL A 268 -1.91 -24.35 18.42
C VAL A 268 -1.92 -25.86 18.41
N ARG A 269 -1.07 -26.47 17.58
CA ARG A 269 -0.84 -27.92 17.60
C ARG A 269 0.05 -28.27 18.79
N LYS A 270 -0.37 -29.20 19.66
CA LYS A 270 0.39 -29.58 20.88
C LYS A 270 1.78 -30.15 20.60
N GLN A 271 1.98 -30.79 19.45
CA GLN A 271 3.23 -31.47 19.11
C GLN A 271 4.40 -30.51 18.89
N ASP A 272 4.17 -29.42 18.16
CA ASP A 272 5.20 -28.46 17.74
C ASP A 272 4.91 -27.03 18.20
N MET A 273 3.78 -26.82 18.88
CA MET A 273 3.27 -25.52 19.33
C MET A 273 3.04 -24.51 18.21
N LYS A 274 2.90 -24.97 16.96
CA LYS A 274 2.62 -24.08 15.81
C LYS A 274 1.19 -23.58 15.84
N ILE A 275 1.02 -22.29 15.54
CA ILE A 275 -0.29 -21.66 15.30
C ILE A 275 -0.89 -22.28 14.04
N LEU A 276 -2.10 -22.80 14.17
CA LEU A 276 -2.88 -23.30 13.04
C LEU A 276 -3.77 -22.18 12.50
N TYR A 277 -4.46 -21.51 13.41
CA TYR A 277 -5.25 -20.31 13.16
C TYR A 277 -5.49 -19.59 14.50
N VAL A 278 -5.94 -18.35 14.43
CA VAL A 278 -6.34 -17.55 15.58
C VAL A 278 -7.81 -17.19 15.48
N GLU A 279 -8.49 -17.14 16.62
CA GLU A 279 -9.84 -16.58 16.76
C GLU A 279 -9.74 -15.18 17.37
N CYS A 280 -10.37 -14.20 16.72
CA CYS A 280 -10.26 -12.80 17.11
C CYS A 280 -11.56 -12.03 16.83
N GLY A 281 -11.68 -10.84 17.44
CA GLY A 281 -12.75 -9.88 17.16
C GLY A 281 -12.44 -8.96 15.97
N GLU A 282 -13.35 -8.03 15.73
CA GLU A 282 -13.26 -7.04 14.66
C GLU A 282 -12.01 -6.17 14.74
N ASP A 283 -11.59 -5.72 15.93
CA ASP A 283 -10.48 -4.77 16.07
C ASP A 283 -9.17 -5.29 15.47
N PHE A 284 -8.87 -6.58 15.66
CA PHE A 284 -7.66 -7.19 15.10
C PHE A 284 -7.78 -7.41 13.59
N VAL A 285 -8.97 -7.73 13.09
CA VAL A 285 -9.20 -7.86 11.65
C VAL A 285 -9.13 -6.51 10.95
N ASP A 286 -9.66 -5.46 11.57
CA ASP A 286 -9.54 -4.10 11.07
C ASP A 286 -8.07 -3.66 10.98
N LEU A 287 -7.27 -4.00 11.99
CA LEU A 287 -5.83 -3.80 11.96
C LEU A 287 -5.17 -4.57 10.79
N LEU A 288 -5.44 -5.87 10.65
CA LEU A 288 -4.87 -6.66 9.56
C LEU A 288 -5.29 -6.15 8.17
N PHE A 289 -6.54 -5.72 8.00
CA PHE A 289 -7.00 -5.13 6.75
C PHE A 289 -6.36 -3.77 6.49
N SER A 290 -6.04 -2.98 7.51
CA SER A 290 -5.29 -1.73 7.34
C SER A 290 -3.90 -1.95 6.73
N PHE A 291 -3.31 -3.15 6.85
CA PHE A 291 -2.03 -3.48 6.22
C PHE A 291 -2.07 -3.36 4.69
N LEU A 292 -3.23 -3.57 4.07
CA LEU A 292 -3.40 -3.39 2.61
C LEU A 292 -3.22 -1.92 2.19
N ALA A 293 -3.46 -0.97 3.09
CA ALA A 293 -3.28 0.45 2.85
C ALA A 293 -1.85 0.93 3.10
N VAL A 294 -1.00 0.11 3.73
CA VAL A 294 0.37 0.49 4.08
C VAL A 294 1.24 0.54 2.81
N PRO A 295 1.90 1.68 2.52
CA PRO A 295 2.85 1.77 1.43
C PRO A 295 4.08 0.87 1.63
N LEU A 296 4.64 0.36 0.53
CA LEU A 296 5.80 -0.55 0.55
C LEU A 296 7.00 0.00 1.34
N GLU A 297 7.21 1.33 1.31
CA GLU A 297 8.29 2.00 2.07
C GLU A 297 8.24 1.78 3.58
N TYR A 298 7.09 1.43 4.14
CA TYR A 298 6.96 1.17 5.58
C TYR A 298 6.98 -0.31 5.95
N VAL A 299 6.75 -1.20 4.97
CA VAL A 299 6.76 -2.65 5.19
C VAL A 299 8.19 -3.21 5.17
N CYS A 300 9.07 -2.62 4.36
CA CYS A 300 10.40 -3.18 4.12
C CYS A 300 11.49 -2.56 5.00
N ASP A 301 12.43 -3.39 5.43
CA ASP A 301 13.69 -2.93 6.02
C ASP A 301 14.78 -2.80 4.94
N THR A 302 15.82 -2.01 5.22
CA THR A 302 17.02 -1.83 4.40
C THR A 302 17.80 -3.12 4.15
N SER A 303 17.59 -4.15 4.98
CA SER A 303 18.19 -5.48 4.87
C SER A 303 17.52 -6.40 3.86
N LEU A 304 16.41 -5.96 3.24
CA LEU A 304 15.53 -6.79 2.42
C LEU A 304 15.91 -6.78 0.93
N GLY A 305 17.16 -7.14 0.62
CA GLY A 305 17.67 -7.29 -0.75
C GLY A 305 17.41 -6.06 -1.63
N CYS A 306 16.82 -6.29 -2.81
CA CYS A 306 16.53 -5.22 -3.78
C CYS A 306 15.56 -4.16 -3.24
N ILE A 307 14.56 -4.57 -2.46
CA ILE A 307 13.61 -3.61 -1.87
C ILE A 307 14.31 -2.74 -0.81
N GLY A 308 15.22 -3.34 -0.03
CA GLY A 308 16.03 -2.62 0.95
C GLY A 308 16.91 -1.54 0.31
N ASN A 309 17.60 -1.88 -0.79
CA ASN A 309 18.39 -0.94 -1.58
C ASN A 309 17.55 0.18 -2.18
N LEU A 310 16.40 -0.17 -2.76
CA LEU A 310 15.49 0.80 -3.36
C LEU A 310 14.94 1.75 -2.30
N ARG A 311 14.52 1.24 -1.14
CA ARG A 311 14.06 2.04 0.00
C ARG A 311 15.14 2.98 0.53
N GLY A 312 16.37 2.50 0.69
CA GLY A 312 17.50 3.35 1.11
C GLY A 312 17.71 4.50 0.12
N SER A 313 17.73 4.17 -1.18
CA SER A 313 17.89 5.17 -2.24
C SER A 313 16.72 6.17 -2.29
N PHE A 314 15.49 5.69 -2.08
CA PHE A 314 14.28 6.51 -2.00
C PHE A 314 14.39 7.54 -0.87
N LYS A 315 14.77 7.13 0.33
CA LYS A 315 14.97 8.05 1.47
C LYS A 315 16.06 9.08 1.23
N ASP A 316 17.18 8.66 0.65
CA ASP A 316 18.34 9.54 0.45
C ASP A 316 18.05 10.63 -0.61
N LEU A 317 17.40 10.24 -1.71
CA LEU A 317 17.25 11.06 -2.91
C LEU A 317 15.92 11.81 -3.02
N THR A 318 14.86 11.38 -2.30
CA THR A 318 13.55 12.02 -2.42
C THR A 318 13.55 13.44 -1.84
N VAL A 319 12.90 14.36 -2.55
CA VAL A 319 12.75 15.78 -2.16
C VAL A 319 11.36 16.13 -1.62
N VAL A 320 10.37 15.25 -1.79
CA VAL A 320 8.97 15.47 -1.39
C VAL A 320 8.84 15.60 0.14
N ASP A 321 9.50 14.72 0.89
CA ASP A 321 9.37 14.69 2.35
C ASP A 321 10.21 15.79 3.02
N LYS A 322 11.32 16.22 2.41
CA LYS A 322 12.21 17.28 2.92
C LYS A 322 11.58 18.68 2.89
N ARG A 323 10.50 18.90 2.12
CA ARG A 323 9.82 20.21 2.01
C ARG A 323 8.74 20.43 3.08
N LYS A 324 8.29 19.37 3.78
CA LYS A 324 7.23 19.43 4.82
C LYS A 324 7.71 19.16 6.24
N GLU A 325 9.00 18.89 6.46
CA GLU A 325 9.47 18.42 7.76
C GLU A 325 9.53 19.51 8.84
N GLY A 326 8.57 19.37 9.77
CA GLY A 326 8.70 19.74 11.16
C GLY A 326 8.34 18.59 12.11
N LEU A 327 8.46 17.31 11.72
CA LEU A 327 8.60 16.17 12.65
C LEU A 327 8.89 14.89 11.85
N ALA A 328 10.10 14.34 11.98
CA ALA A 328 10.38 12.98 11.51
C ALA A 328 9.59 12.00 12.39
N SER A 329 8.43 11.54 11.91
CA SER A 329 7.72 10.43 12.53
C SER A 329 8.16 9.14 11.84
N GLU A 330 8.81 8.24 12.58
CA GLU A 330 9.19 6.90 12.12
C GLU A 330 7.97 5.97 11.87
N GLY A 331 6.74 6.47 12.07
CA GLY A 331 5.50 5.72 11.89
C GLY A 331 4.96 5.68 10.45
N VAL A 332 4.08 4.72 10.18
CA VAL A 332 3.28 4.62 8.97
C VAL A 332 2.30 5.80 8.92
N LEU A 333 2.20 6.48 7.78
CA LEU A 333 1.20 7.51 7.55
C LEU A 333 0.20 7.05 6.49
N LEU A 334 -1.07 6.96 6.88
CA LEU A 334 -2.18 6.59 5.99
C LEU A 334 -3.13 7.78 5.76
N PRO A 335 -3.94 7.78 4.69
CA PRO A 335 -5.02 8.76 4.55
C PRO A 335 -5.98 8.77 5.74
N HIS A 336 -6.55 9.94 6.04
CA HIS A 336 -7.41 10.20 7.21
C HIS A 336 -8.55 9.18 7.43
N TYR A 337 -9.15 8.65 6.35
CA TYR A 337 -10.24 7.68 6.41
C TYR A 337 -9.82 6.25 6.81
N TYR A 338 -8.52 5.96 6.95
CA TYR A 338 -8.04 4.69 7.53
C TYR A 338 -8.01 4.68 9.05
N LYS A 339 -8.34 5.80 9.73
CA LYS A 339 -8.29 5.92 11.20
C LYS A 339 -9.13 4.86 11.89
N LEU A 340 -8.50 3.97 12.65
CA LEU A 340 -9.18 2.84 13.30
C LEU A 340 -9.78 3.24 14.64
N GLN A 341 -10.74 2.44 15.12
CA GLN A 341 -11.29 2.60 16.47
C GLN A 341 -10.23 2.29 17.53
N LYS A 342 -9.46 1.22 17.30
CA LYS A 342 -8.34 0.79 18.13
C LYS A 342 -7.08 0.91 17.30
N GLN A 343 -6.42 2.06 17.44
CA GLN A 343 -5.25 2.42 16.64
C GLN A 343 -3.97 2.32 17.48
N LEU A 344 -2.87 1.97 16.83
CA LEU A 344 -1.53 1.94 17.40
C LEU A 344 -0.79 3.23 17.05
N SER A 345 0.17 3.62 17.88
CA SER A 345 1.00 4.81 17.62
C SER A 345 1.79 4.69 16.32
N VAL A 346 2.25 3.47 15.97
CA VAL A 346 3.02 3.24 14.74
C VAL A 346 2.22 3.47 13.45
N ILE A 347 0.88 3.35 13.48
CA ILE A 347 0.04 3.62 12.31
C ILE A 347 -0.73 4.91 12.57
N THR A 348 -0.29 5.99 11.95
CA THR A 348 -0.90 7.31 12.03
C THR A 348 -1.71 7.63 10.78
N THR A 349 -2.56 8.64 10.86
CA THR A 349 -3.34 9.10 9.72
C THR A 349 -3.22 10.60 9.54
N GLU A 350 -3.28 11.05 8.29
CA GLU A 350 -3.37 12.48 7.98
C GLU A 350 -4.60 13.14 8.60
N GLU A 351 -4.55 14.46 8.74
CA GLU A 351 -5.74 15.23 9.07
C GLU A 351 -6.69 15.25 7.88
N ALA A 352 -8.00 15.21 8.16
CA ALA A 352 -9.00 15.24 7.10
C ALA A 352 -9.00 16.63 6.42
N PRO A 353 -8.92 16.69 5.08
CA PRO A 353 -8.98 17.96 4.37
C PRO A 353 -10.36 18.60 4.54
N VAL A 354 -10.38 19.94 4.57
CA VAL A 354 -11.61 20.71 4.60
C VAL A 354 -11.92 21.18 3.18
N TYR A 355 -13.03 20.69 2.63
CA TYR A 355 -13.50 21.15 1.34
C TYR A 355 -14.59 22.20 1.47
N TYR A 356 -14.65 23.06 0.47
CA TYR A 356 -15.67 24.06 0.26
C TYR A 356 -16.30 23.86 -1.12
N ARG A 357 -17.45 24.49 -1.33
CA ARG A 357 -18.05 24.63 -2.65
C ARG A 357 -18.66 25.99 -2.85
N TYR A 358 -18.83 26.37 -4.11
CA TYR A 358 -19.67 27.48 -4.47
C TYR A 358 -21.14 27.11 -4.38
N ARG A 359 -21.92 28.02 -3.78
CA ARG A 359 -23.38 27.97 -3.80
C ARG A 359 -23.87 29.15 -4.63
N ASN A 360 -24.08 28.88 -5.92
CA ASN A 360 -24.63 29.86 -6.85
C ASN A 360 -26.06 30.23 -6.45
N SER A 361 -26.35 31.53 -6.53
CA SER A 361 -27.68 32.11 -6.29
C SER A 361 -28.65 31.94 -7.47
N ASN A 362 -28.16 31.56 -8.66
CA ASN A 362 -28.94 31.24 -9.86
C ASN A 362 -29.10 29.71 -10.04
N PRO A 363 -30.33 29.15 -9.97
CA PRO A 363 -30.57 27.71 -10.08
C PRO A 363 -30.26 27.13 -11.48
N ARG A 364 -29.96 27.96 -12.48
CA ARG A 364 -29.68 27.54 -13.87
C ARG A 364 -28.22 27.19 -14.13
N GLN A 365 -27.30 27.46 -13.21
CA GLN A 365 -25.88 27.09 -13.33
C GLN A 365 -25.37 26.47 -12.02
N PRO A 366 -25.40 25.13 -11.91
CA PRO A 366 -24.83 24.43 -10.78
C PRO A 366 -23.31 24.30 -10.96
N ASP A 367 -22.53 25.30 -10.54
CA ASP A 367 -21.11 25.07 -10.27
C ASP A 367 -21.00 24.40 -8.90
N TYR A 368 -20.80 23.09 -8.90
CA TYR A 368 -20.68 22.28 -7.69
C TYR A 368 -19.32 21.60 -7.63
N SER A 369 -18.25 22.25 -8.06
CA SER A 369 -16.89 21.78 -7.80
C SER A 369 -16.57 21.88 -6.29
N LEU A 370 -15.74 20.96 -5.80
CA LEU A 370 -15.07 21.10 -4.51
C LEU A 370 -13.85 22.01 -4.68
N THR A 371 -13.45 22.71 -3.62
CA THR A 371 -12.19 23.44 -3.55
C THR A 371 -11.67 23.42 -2.12
N THR A 372 -10.36 23.44 -1.94
CA THR A 372 -9.72 23.65 -0.63
C THR A 372 -9.52 25.14 -0.32
N ASP A 373 -9.61 26.00 -1.33
CA ASP A 373 -9.47 27.45 -1.19
C ASP A 373 -10.76 28.08 -0.66
N TYR A 374 -10.70 28.57 0.58
CA TYR A 374 -11.80 29.31 1.21
C TYR A 374 -11.87 30.77 0.75
N ASP A 375 -10.74 31.36 0.36
CA ASP A 375 -10.61 32.78 0.02
C ASP A 375 -10.94 33.08 -1.44
N ARG A 376 -11.22 32.03 -2.22
CA ARG A 376 -11.59 32.11 -3.62
C ARG A 376 -12.70 33.16 -3.84
N THR A 377 -12.46 34.11 -4.73
CA THR A 377 -13.38 35.25 -4.89
C THR A 377 -14.68 34.83 -5.58
N PRO A 378 -15.87 35.03 -4.98
CA PRO A 378 -17.12 34.67 -5.61
C PRO A 378 -17.38 35.47 -6.89
N LEU A 379 -17.79 34.78 -7.97
CA LEU A 379 -18.06 35.41 -9.27
C LEU A 379 -19.24 36.39 -9.23
N TYR A 380 -20.23 36.16 -8.37
CA TYR A 380 -21.39 37.04 -8.18
C TYR A 380 -21.59 37.46 -6.72
N ARG A 381 -22.06 38.69 -6.51
CA ARG A 381 -22.27 39.31 -5.19
C ARG A 381 -23.18 38.52 -4.23
N LYS A 382 -24.04 37.63 -4.75
CA LYS A 382 -24.98 36.82 -3.96
C LYS A 382 -24.48 35.39 -3.70
N ASP A 383 -23.37 35.01 -4.31
CA ASP A 383 -22.82 33.67 -4.14
C ASP A 383 -22.13 33.56 -2.79
N ARG A 384 -22.08 32.32 -2.29
CA ARG A 384 -21.47 32.01 -1.00
C ARG A 384 -20.60 30.78 -1.14
N ILE A 385 -19.46 30.81 -0.47
CA ILE A 385 -18.65 29.62 -0.24
C ILE A 385 -19.19 28.93 0.99
N VAL A 386 -19.44 27.63 0.89
CA VAL A 386 -19.95 26.82 1.99
C VAL A 386 -19.06 25.60 2.18
N GLN A 387 -18.68 25.35 3.42
CA GLN A 387 -17.92 24.15 3.78
C GLN A 387 -18.76 22.90 3.49
N VAL A 388 -18.14 21.90 2.88
CA VAL A 388 -18.74 20.60 2.56
C VAL A 388 -18.37 19.60 3.65
N THR A 389 -19.33 18.80 4.08
CA THR A 389 -19.08 17.74 5.07
C THR A 389 -18.56 16.49 4.37
N VAL A 390 -17.30 16.14 4.61
CA VAL A 390 -16.73 14.85 4.18
C VAL A 390 -17.17 13.77 5.16
N ILE A 391 -17.80 12.72 4.64
CA ILE A 391 -18.26 11.59 5.44
C ILE A 391 -17.18 10.51 5.45
N ASP A 392 -16.83 10.04 6.66
CA ASP A 392 -16.04 8.82 6.86
C ASP A 392 -16.75 7.68 6.11
N PRO A 393 -16.13 7.09 5.08
CA PRO A 393 -16.75 6.03 4.28
C PRO A 393 -17.19 4.82 5.10
N LYS A 394 -16.61 4.62 6.29
CA LYS A 394 -16.93 3.52 7.21
C LYS A 394 -18.15 3.78 8.09
N SER A 395 -18.70 5.00 8.06
CA SER A 395 -19.87 5.39 8.84
C SER A 395 -21.18 5.27 8.05
N HIS A 396 -22.27 4.90 8.73
CA HIS A 396 -23.60 4.76 8.12
C HIS A 396 -24.34 6.10 7.86
N GLY A 397 -23.63 7.23 7.77
CA GLY A 397 -24.20 8.57 7.56
C GLY A 397 -25.13 9.09 8.67
N ARG A 398 -25.64 8.23 9.58
CA ARG A 398 -26.60 8.54 10.65
C ARG A 398 -25.94 8.97 11.97
N VAL A 399 -24.68 9.37 11.96
CA VAL A 399 -24.01 9.87 13.16
C VAL A 399 -24.26 11.38 13.25
N HIS A 400 -24.71 11.82 14.42
CA HIS A 400 -24.88 13.23 14.80
C HIS A 400 -23.62 14.05 14.48
N ARG A 401 -23.77 15.39 14.41
CA ARG A 401 -22.71 16.41 14.17
C ARG A 401 -21.45 16.33 15.05
N HIS A 402 -21.35 15.34 15.92
CA HIS A 402 -20.14 14.94 16.61
C HIS A 402 -19.74 13.56 16.07
N GLN A 403 -18.80 13.54 15.11
CA GLN A 403 -17.98 12.35 14.89
C GLN A 403 -17.40 11.99 16.26
N SER A 404 -17.52 10.73 16.71
CA SER A 404 -16.74 10.33 17.88
C SER A 404 -15.27 10.56 17.53
N GLU A 405 -14.50 11.12 18.47
CA GLU A 405 -13.05 11.28 18.29
C GLU A 405 -12.34 9.94 17.97
N ASN A 406 -12.99 8.83 18.33
CA ASN A 406 -12.58 7.46 18.00
C ASN A 406 -13.04 7.08 16.60
N GLY A 407 -12.11 6.60 15.76
CA GLY A 407 -12.37 6.13 14.40
C GLY A 407 -13.33 4.93 14.35
N SER A 408 -13.76 4.57 13.15
CA SER A 408 -14.61 3.40 12.90
C SER A 408 -13.84 2.26 12.21
N GLY A 409 -14.29 1.02 12.41
CA GLY A 409 -13.72 -0.18 11.80
C GLY A 409 -14.21 -0.43 10.37
N PHE A 410 -13.55 -1.31 9.62
CA PHE A 410 -14.00 -1.74 8.29
C PHE A 410 -15.06 -2.83 8.37
N VAL A 411 -14.96 -3.73 9.34
CA VAL A 411 -15.87 -4.88 9.50
C VAL A 411 -16.96 -4.63 10.54
N LYS A 412 -18.07 -5.37 10.42
CA LYS A 412 -19.20 -5.21 11.33
C LYS A 412 -18.82 -5.51 12.78
N ARG A 413 -19.18 -4.59 13.68
CA ARG A 413 -19.01 -4.75 15.13
C ARG A 413 -19.67 -6.02 15.67
N GLY A 414 -19.01 -6.65 16.64
CA GLY A 414 -19.43 -7.90 17.25
C GLY A 414 -19.23 -9.14 16.38
N THR A 415 -18.61 -9.02 15.21
CA THR A 415 -18.29 -10.17 14.35
C THR A 415 -17.01 -10.83 14.83
N ARG A 416 -17.04 -12.15 15.03
CA ARG A 416 -15.83 -12.95 15.28
C ARG A 416 -15.26 -13.48 13.98
N PHE A 417 -13.94 -13.62 13.94
CA PHE A 417 -13.21 -14.09 12.77
C PHE A 417 -12.27 -15.22 13.13
N THR A 418 -11.92 -16.01 12.12
CA THR A 418 -10.76 -16.88 12.14
C THR A 418 -9.72 -16.32 11.18
N VAL A 419 -8.47 -16.27 11.60
CA VAL A 419 -7.34 -15.88 10.75
C VAL A 419 -6.34 -17.02 10.74
N SER A 420 -6.05 -17.59 9.57
CA SER A 420 -5.03 -18.63 9.42
C SER A 420 -3.62 -18.05 9.52
N ASP A 421 -2.63 -18.93 9.66
CA ASP A 421 -1.22 -18.55 9.72
C ASP A 421 -0.71 -17.73 8.52
N ASP A 422 -1.26 -18.00 7.35
CA ASP A 422 -1.02 -17.28 6.09
C ASP A 422 -1.95 -16.06 5.91
N LEU A 423 -2.59 -15.59 6.99
CA LEU A 423 -3.49 -14.44 7.08
C LEU A 423 -4.77 -14.50 6.22
N MET A 424 -5.24 -15.70 5.90
CA MET A 424 -6.58 -15.86 5.33
C MET A 424 -7.63 -15.62 6.42
N ILE A 425 -8.44 -14.57 6.25
CA ILE A 425 -9.50 -14.15 7.17
C ILE A 425 -10.85 -14.72 6.71
N THR A 426 -11.56 -15.38 7.64
CA THR A 426 -12.92 -15.89 7.40
C THR A 426 -13.86 -15.42 8.52
N PRO A 427 -15.00 -14.77 8.20
CA PRO A 427 -16.02 -14.42 9.19
C PRO A 427 -16.68 -15.66 9.80
N ARG A 428 -16.91 -15.63 11.11
CA ARG A 428 -17.67 -16.67 11.80
C ARG A 428 -19.14 -16.29 11.81
N GLY A 429 -19.90 -16.91 10.90
CA GLY A 429 -21.36 -16.86 10.93
C GLY A 429 -21.94 -17.85 11.94
N CYS A 430 -23.25 -17.79 12.13
CA CYS A 430 -23.99 -18.71 13.03
C CYS A 430 -23.84 -20.20 12.64
N LEU A 431 -23.43 -20.51 11.39
CA LEU A 431 -23.27 -21.87 10.85
C LEU A 431 -21.81 -22.30 10.63
N SER A 432 -20.82 -21.39 10.66
CA SER A 432 -19.39 -21.75 10.53
C SER A 432 -18.77 -21.96 11.90
N THR A 433 -19.10 -23.09 12.51
CA THR A 433 -18.59 -23.48 13.83
C THR A 433 -17.11 -23.89 13.78
N SER A 434 -16.43 -23.83 14.93
CA SER A 434 -15.06 -24.34 15.13
C SER A 434 -14.88 -25.79 14.65
N MET A 435 -15.95 -26.59 14.67
CA MET A 435 -15.93 -27.97 14.16
C MET A 435 -15.68 -28.07 12.66
N CYS A 436 -16.13 -27.11 11.86
CA CYS A 436 -15.88 -27.13 10.41
C CYS A 436 -14.38 -26.97 10.11
N PHE A 437 -13.67 -26.16 10.89
CA PHE A 437 -12.23 -25.98 10.75
C PHE A 437 -11.45 -27.22 11.20
N LEU A 438 -11.78 -27.78 12.38
CA LEU A 438 -11.12 -29.01 12.84
C LEU A 438 -11.31 -30.17 11.85
N LYS A 439 -12.50 -30.29 11.23
CA LYS A 439 -12.74 -31.26 10.16
C LYS A 439 -11.97 -30.94 8.88
N LYS A 440 -11.95 -29.67 8.44
CA LYS A 440 -11.25 -29.24 7.22
C LYS A 440 -9.77 -29.58 7.25
N TYR A 441 -9.15 -29.47 8.42
CA TYR A 441 -7.72 -29.74 8.61
C TYR A 441 -7.45 -31.15 9.15
N GLU A 442 -8.45 -32.02 9.24
CA GLU A 442 -8.37 -33.39 9.79
C GLU A 442 -7.72 -33.44 11.19
N ILE A 443 -7.96 -32.42 12.01
CA ILE A 443 -7.33 -32.25 13.32
C ILE A 443 -8.18 -32.91 14.39
N LYS A 444 -7.56 -33.78 15.20
CA LYS A 444 -8.21 -34.30 16.41
C LYS A 444 -8.21 -33.23 17.49
N ALA A 445 -9.33 -33.09 18.20
CA ALA A 445 -9.45 -32.13 19.29
C ALA A 445 -8.39 -32.34 20.39
N ASP A 446 -7.97 -33.60 20.62
CA ASP A 446 -6.93 -33.93 21.58
C ASP A 446 -5.53 -33.42 21.19
N ASP A 447 -5.32 -33.10 19.91
CA ASP A 447 -4.02 -32.67 19.37
C ASP A 447 -3.82 -31.14 19.40
N VAL A 448 -4.85 -30.37 19.77
CA VAL A 448 -4.83 -28.90 19.79
C VAL A 448 -4.96 -28.32 21.19
N ASP A 449 -4.39 -27.14 21.36
CA ASP A 449 -4.47 -26.34 22.56
C ASP A 449 -4.86 -24.90 22.23
N VAL A 450 -5.38 -24.16 23.21
CA VAL A 450 -5.74 -22.75 23.06
C VAL A 450 -4.80 -21.91 23.90
N GLN A 451 -4.13 -20.96 23.27
CA GLN A 451 -3.19 -20.03 23.89
C GLN A 451 -3.70 -18.60 23.70
N VAL A 452 -3.91 -17.88 24.79
CA VAL A 452 -4.31 -16.46 24.72
C VAL A 452 -3.05 -15.62 24.52
N ILE A 453 -2.99 -14.89 23.40
CA ILE A 453 -1.85 -14.07 23.02
C ILE A 453 -2.25 -12.59 23.12
N ARG A 454 -1.37 -11.78 23.74
CA ARG A 454 -1.46 -10.33 23.72
C ARG A 454 -0.47 -9.78 22.70
N ILE A 455 -0.96 -8.98 21.76
CA ILE A 455 -0.18 -8.40 20.67
C ILE A 455 -0.13 -6.88 20.89
N ARG A 456 1.07 -6.33 20.91
CA ARG A 456 1.37 -4.90 21.03
C ARG A 456 1.99 -4.37 19.74
N GLU A 457 2.44 -3.12 19.76
CA GLU A 457 2.91 -2.41 18.58
C GLU A 457 4.06 -3.14 17.86
N GLU A 458 5.05 -3.64 18.62
CA GLU A 458 6.19 -4.35 18.07
C GLU A 458 5.75 -5.62 17.33
N GLU A 459 4.87 -6.43 17.93
CA GLU A 459 4.44 -7.67 17.31
C GLU A 459 3.54 -7.43 16.09
N VAL A 460 2.77 -6.33 16.08
CA VAL A 460 2.01 -5.92 14.89
C VAL A 460 2.94 -5.59 13.74
N MET A 461 4.01 -4.84 13.99
CA MET A 461 5.01 -4.55 12.96
C MET A 461 5.73 -5.82 12.51
N ASN A 462 5.98 -6.78 13.41
CA ASN A 462 6.54 -8.07 13.03
C ASN A 462 5.57 -8.88 12.14
N VAL A 463 4.26 -8.87 12.42
CA VAL A 463 3.25 -9.50 11.54
C VAL A 463 3.21 -8.79 10.18
N LEU A 464 3.18 -7.46 10.15
CA LEU A 464 3.18 -6.68 8.91
C LEU A 464 4.39 -7.04 8.03
N ARG A 465 5.59 -7.06 8.61
CA ARG A 465 6.83 -7.40 7.89
C ARG A 465 6.87 -8.87 7.45
N ALA A 466 6.45 -9.78 8.31
CA ALA A 466 6.37 -11.21 7.99
C ALA A 466 5.36 -11.50 6.87
N SER A 467 4.33 -10.66 6.72
CA SER A 467 3.32 -10.78 5.67
C SER A 467 3.89 -10.63 4.26
N LEU A 468 5.01 -9.91 4.11
CA LEU A 468 5.63 -9.68 2.80
C LEU A 468 6.42 -10.90 2.29
N GLY A 469 7.25 -11.48 3.16
CA GLY A 469 8.26 -12.48 2.76
C GLY A 469 7.91 -13.93 3.10
N THR A 470 6.80 -14.17 3.80
CA THR A 470 6.45 -15.51 4.28
C THR A 470 5.01 -15.90 3.93
N THR A 471 4.75 -17.20 3.92
CA THR A 471 3.42 -17.80 3.85
C THR A 471 2.94 -18.26 5.23
N SER A 472 3.57 -17.80 6.30
CA SER A 472 3.41 -18.28 7.68
C SER A 472 3.66 -17.11 8.64
N ALA A 473 2.91 -16.02 8.43
CA ALA A 473 3.18 -14.74 9.08
C ALA A 473 2.94 -14.80 10.58
N LEU A 474 1.88 -15.48 11.05
CA LEU A 474 1.58 -15.55 12.49
C LEU A 474 2.64 -16.37 13.23
N ASN A 475 3.03 -17.54 12.73
CA ASN A 475 4.11 -18.32 13.33
C ASN A 475 5.45 -17.57 13.24
N THR A 476 5.73 -16.86 12.15
CA THR A 476 6.99 -16.10 12.03
C THR A 476 7.06 -14.95 13.04
N ALA A 477 5.96 -14.23 13.24
CA ALA A 477 5.94 -13.03 14.08
C ALA A 477 5.60 -13.29 15.55
N LEU A 478 4.75 -14.28 15.85
CA LEU A 478 4.14 -14.45 17.18
C LEU A 478 4.63 -15.70 17.93
N TRP A 479 5.52 -16.52 17.37
CA TRP A 479 5.95 -17.78 18.02
C TRP A 479 6.53 -17.58 19.43
N ASN A 480 7.20 -16.45 19.67
CA ASN A 480 7.80 -16.11 20.96
C ASN A 480 6.76 -15.90 22.08
N LEU A 481 5.51 -15.60 21.71
CA LEU A 481 4.43 -15.35 22.66
C LEU A 481 3.70 -16.64 23.09
N ILE A 482 4.02 -17.78 22.45
CA ILE A 482 3.39 -19.06 22.75
C ILE A 482 4.11 -19.72 23.92
N ALA A 483 3.38 -19.99 25.00
CA ALA A 483 3.91 -20.71 26.15
C ALA A 483 4.28 -22.16 25.77
N LYS A 484 5.57 -22.49 25.79
CA LYS A 484 6.04 -23.88 25.58
C LYS A 484 5.56 -24.75 26.74
N LYS A 485 4.93 -25.90 26.44
CA LYS A 485 4.64 -26.89 27.49
C LYS A 485 5.97 -27.42 28.07
N PRO A 486 6.09 -27.56 29.40
CA PRO A 486 7.22 -28.29 29.97
C PRO A 486 7.21 -29.69 29.39
N LYS A 487 8.37 -30.15 28.88
CA LYS A 487 8.54 -31.56 28.52
C LYS A 487 8.22 -32.37 29.77
N MET A 488 7.16 -33.17 29.74
CA MET A 488 7.01 -34.24 30.71
C MET A 488 8.20 -35.16 30.51
N GLU A 489 9.18 -35.07 31.41
CA GLU A 489 10.19 -36.10 31.57
C GLU A 489 9.45 -37.43 31.76
N THR A 490 9.67 -38.35 30.82
CA THR A 490 9.13 -39.71 30.85
C THR A 490 10.21 -40.65 31.31
#